data_AF-A0A177XW25-F1
#
_entry.id   AF-A0A177XW25-F1
#
_cell.length_a   1.000
_cell.length_b   1.000
_cell.length_c   1.000
_cell.angle_alpha   90.00
_cell.angle_beta   90.00
_cell.angle_gamma   90.00
#
_symmetry.space_group_name_H-M   'P 1'
#
loop_
_entity.id
_entity.type
_entity.pdbx_description
1 polymer ?
#
loop_
_entity_poly.entity_id
_entity_poly.type
_entity_poly.pdbx_seq_one_letter_code
_entity_poly.pdbx_strand_id
1 'polypeptide(L)'
;MKYEPIDIKCPNCGNLAKFEEPFEFWSKIAANADDNRPTHRWGGWTVVERFPSQVSWKPPSSSGQYLRGGGNTGKGGYPLLTNGLVQCQSCHVNNKHVLCWPSDAYWQWPIRGELLWAWDKDHAQLILNYVKTRMRPSRHSYSLRYIPTHFLSAKVRDLVVQKMERSINA
;
A
#
# COMPACT_ATOMS: atom_id res chain seq x y z
N MET A 1 -12.92 5.65 6.09
CA MET A 1 -11.54 5.17 6.20
C MET A 1 -10.69 6.05 5.29
N LYS A 2 -9.73 6.76 5.89
CA LYS A 2 -8.73 7.52 5.16
C LYS A 2 -7.57 6.57 4.87
N TYR A 3 -7.14 6.51 3.61
CA TYR A 3 -5.99 5.70 3.23
C TYR A 3 -4.77 6.61 3.15
N GLU A 4 -3.82 6.35 4.02
CA GLU A 4 -2.53 7.03 3.98
C GLU A 4 -1.77 6.64 2.72
N PRO A 5 -1.02 7.57 2.11
CA PRO A 5 -0.17 7.26 0.97
C PRO A 5 0.88 6.21 1.30
N ILE A 6 1.10 5.27 0.39
CA ILE A 6 2.11 4.20 0.54
C ILE A 6 3.35 4.49 -0.32
N ASP A 7 4.47 3.84 0.00
CA ASP A 7 5.72 4.03 -0.71
C ASP A 7 5.85 3.07 -1.88
N ILE A 8 6.12 3.62 -3.07
CA ILE A 8 6.40 2.85 -4.26
C ILE A 8 7.64 3.38 -4.99
N LYS A 9 8.21 2.54 -5.86
CA LYS A 9 9.15 3.00 -6.88
C LYS A 9 8.38 3.81 -7.90
N CYS A 10 8.88 5.00 -8.19
CA CYS A 10 8.37 5.78 -9.31
C CYS A 10 8.53 4.97 -10.60
N PRO A 11 7.45 4.74 -11.38
CA PRO A 11 7.55 4.01 -12.64
C PRO A 11 8.36 4.76 -13.70
N ASN A 12 8.56 6.07 -13.53
CA ASN A 12 9.32 6.91 -14.47
C ASN A 12 10.83 6.95 -14.13
N CYS A 13 11.20 7.23 -12.87
CA CYS A 13 12.59 7.46 -12.48
C CYS A 13 13.16 6.48 -11.45
N GLY A 14 12.36 5.54 -10.94
CA GLY A 14 12.79 4.54 -9.93
C GLY A 14 12.98 5.07 -8.50
N ASN A 15 13.05 6.39 -8.30
CA ASN A 15 13.12 7.01 -6.97
C ASN A 15 11.83 6.79 -6.15
N LEU A 16 11.91 7.11 -4.86
CA LEU A 16 10.76 7.06 -3.97
C LEU A 16 9.63 7.94 -4.50
N ALA A 17 8.44 7.36 -4.58
CA ALA A 17 7.19 8.05 -4.88
C ALA A 17 6.11 7.60 -3.91
N LYS A 18 5.06 8.42 -3.81
CA LYS A 18 3.85 8.08 -3.07
C LYS A 18 2.80 7.54 -4.01
N PHE A 19 2.11 6.49 -3.60
CA PHE A 19 0.88 6.06 -4.22
C PHE A 19 -0.31 6.44 -3.34
N GLU A 20 -1.30 7.09 -3.94
CA GLU A 20 -2.51 7.55 -3.25
C GLU A 20 -3.77 6.88 -3.81
N GLU A 21 -4.58 6.35 -2.88
CA GLU A 21 -5.95 5.91 -3.17
C GLU A 21 -6.79 7.11 -3.62
N PRO A 22 -7.43 7.07 -4.80
CA PRO A 22 -8.14 8.22 -5.38
C PRO A 22 -9.46 8.54 -4.68
N PHE A 23 -9.98 7.62 -3.87
CA PHE A 23 -11.26 7.78 -3.19
C PHE A 23 -11.15 7.53 -1.69
N GLU A 24 -11.89 8.31 -0.91
CA GLU A 24 -12.16 7.97 0.49
C GLU A 24 -13.52 7.33 0.61
N PHE A 25 -13.64 6.35 1.50
CA PHE A 25 -14.90 5.65 1.75
C PHE A 25 -15.34 5.89 3.18
N TRP A 26 -16.39 6.67 3.36
CA TRP A 26 -16.95 7.01 4.66
C TRP A 26 -18.23 6.19 4.90
N SER A 27 -18.35 5.57 6.07
CA SER A 27 -19.61 4.97 6.49
C SER A 27 -20.60 6.06 6.91
N LYS A 28 -21.89 5.74 7.00
CA LYS A 28 -23.02 6.68 7.23
C LYS A 28 -22.86 7.73 8.35
N ILE A 29 -21.87 7.60 9.25
CA ILE A 29 -21.70 8.45 10.43
C ILE A 29 -20.64 9.56 10.23
N ALA A 30 -19.81 9.49 9.18
CA ALA A 30 -18.59 10.32 9.07
C ALA A 30 -18.59 11.38 7.96
N ALA A 31 -19.75 11.71 7.38
CA ALA A 31 -19.81 12.78 6.39
C ALA A 31 -19.63 14.15 7.07
N ASN A 32 -18.42 14.72 6.95
CA ASN A 32 -18.18 16.11 7.34
C ASN A 32 -18.92 17.02 6.35
N ALA A 33 -19.83 17.85 6.86
CA ALA A 33 -20.65 18.76 6.06
C ALA A 33 -19.85 19.90 5.38
N ASP A 34 -18.57 20.05 5.72
CA ASP A 34 -17.69 21.13 5.24
C ASP A 34 -16.69 20.66 4.16
N ASP A 35 -16.85 19.43 3.66
CA ASP A 35 -16.02 18.92 2.57
C ASP A 35 -16.64 19.26 1.21
N ASN A 36 -16.00 20.18 0.48
CA ASN A 36 -16.43 20.62 -0.84
C ASN A 36 -16.01 19.66 -1.98
N ARG A 37 -15.35 18.53 -1.68
CA ARG A 37 -14.97 17.55 -2.70
C ARG A 37 -16.20 16.81 -3.25
N PRO A 38 -16.19 16.39 -4.54
CA PRO A 38 -17.29 15.61 -5.09
C PRO A 38 -17.53 14.33 -4.29
N THR A 39 -18.79 14.07 -3.95
CA THR A 39 -19.21 12.89 -3.19
C THR A 39 -20.27 12.07 -3.93
N HIS A 40 -20.25 10.76 -3.70
CA HIS A 40 -21.15 9.80 -4.36
C HIS A 40 -21.69 8.78 -3.36
N ARG A 41 -22.93 8.35 -3.55
CA ARG A 41 -23.51 7.25 -2.79
C ARG A 41 -23.22 5.92 -3.48
N TRP A 42 -22.67 4.96 -2.74
CA TRP A 42 -22.48 3.59 -3.21
C TRP A 42 -22.83 2.60 -2.10
N GLY A 43 -24.08 2.16 -2.12
CA GLY A 43 -24.64 1.35 -1.04
C GLY A 43 -24.61 2.06 0.31
N GLY A 44 -23.97 1.42 1.29
CA GLY A 44 -23.74 1.98 2.62
C GLY A 44 -22.70 3.10 2.68
N TRP A 45 -21.89 3.27 1.63
CA TRP A 45 -20.76 4.19 1.60
C TRP A 45 -21.12 5.56 1.03
N THR A 46 -20.51 6.60 1.61
CA THR A 46 -20.25 7.87 0.94
C THR A 46 -18.83 7.81 0.39
N VAL A 47 -18.69 7.92 -0.92
CA VAL A 47 -17.41 7.93 -1.63
C VAL A 47 -17.03 9.37 -1.89
N VAL A 48 -15.82 9.78 -1.52
CA VAL A 48 -15.31 11.14 -1.73
C VAL A 48 -14.15 11.10 -2.70
N GLU A 49 -14.18 11.93 -3.74
CA GLU A 49 -13.10 12.03 -4.73
C GLU A 49 -11.95 12.90 -4.19
N ARG A 50 -10.75 12.33 -4.07
CA ARG A 50 -9.56 13.08 -3.64
C ARG A 50 -8.91 13.87 -4.76
N PHE A 51 -9.01 13.36 -5.99
CA PHE A 51 -8.38 13.95 -7.19
C PHE A 51 -9.40 14.08 -8.32
N PRO A 52 -10.49 14.88 -8.14
CA PRO A 52 -11.60 14.91 -9.09
C PRO A 52 -11.23 15.37 -10.50
N SER A 53 -10.17 16.17 -10.63
CA SER A 53 -9.63 16.61 -11.94
C SER A 53 -8.90 15.49 -12.70
N GLN A 54 -8.47 14.43 -12.02
CA GLN A 54 -7.70 13.33 -12.61
C GLN A 54 -8.54 12.04 -12.66
N VAL A 55 -9.23 11.70 -11.59
CA VAL A 55 -9.97 10.45 -11.43
C VAL A 55 -11.37 10.76 -10.89
N SER A 56 -12.38 10.49 -11.71
CA SER A 56 -13.78 10.54 -11.28
C SER A 56 -14.25 9.14 -10.86
N TRP A 57 -15.14 9.12 -9.87
CA TRP A 57 -15.75 7.90 -9.37
C TRP A 57 -16.58 7.20 -10.45
N LYS A 58 -16.36 5.89 -10.58
CA LYS A 58 -17.22 5.01 -11.36
C LYS A 58 -17.52 3.78 -10.51
N PRO A 59 -18.79 3.50 -10.20
CA PRO A 59 -19.12 2.34 -9.39
C PRO A 59 -18.68 1.06 -10.10
N PRO A 60 -18.14 0.07 -9.38
CA PRO A 60 -17.85 -1.25 -9.94
C PRO A 60 -19.09 -1.87 -10.56
N SER A 61 -18.93 -2.57 -11.69
CA SER A 61 -20.03 -3.17 -12.46
C SER A 61 -20.75 -4.32 -11.73
N SER A 62 -20.12 -4.92 -10.72
CA SER A 62 -20.74 -5.96 -9.91
C SER A 62 -21.80 -5.41 -8.96
N SER A 63 -22.84 -6.20 -8.66
CA SER A 63 -23.84 -5.88 -7.62
C SER A 63 -23.26 -5.77 -6.19
N GLY A 64 -22.06 -6.29 -5.95
CA GLY A 64 -21.38 -6.21 -4.66
C GLY A 64 -20.89 -4.80 -4.30
N GLN A 65 -21.44 -4.23 -3.23
CA GLN A 65 -21.13 -2.88 -2.72
C GLN A 65 -20.20 -2.94 -1.50
N TYR A 66 -19.02 -3.53 -1.67
CA TYR A 66 -18.04 -3.72 -0.60
C TYR A 66 -16.62 -3.38 -1.07
N LEU A 67 -15.78 -2.96 -0.12
CA LEU A 67 -14.36 -2.75 -0.34
C LEU A 67 -13.63 -4.08 -0.26
N ARG A 68 -12.67 -4.33 -1.15
CA ARG A 68 -11.81 -5.51 -1.10
C ARG A 68 -10.34 -5.12 -1.10
N GLY A 69 -9.54 -5.86 -0.34
CA GLY A 69 -8.08 -5.87 -0.51
C GLY A 69 -7.64 -6.94 -1.51
N GLY A 70 -6.35 -6.96 -1.85
CA GLY A 70 -5.74 -8.06 -2.61
C GLY A 70 -5.69 -7.89 -4.13
N GLY A 71 -5.74 -6.66 -4.64
CA GLY A 71 -5.47 -6.37 -6.05
C GLY A 71 -6.65 -6.59 -7.01
N ASN A 72 -6.36 -6.48 -8.30
CA ASN A 72 -7.35 -6.61 -9.37
C ASN A 72 -7.64 -8.08 -9.70
N THR A 73 -8.44 -8.75 -8.88
CA THR A 73 -8.81 -10.16 -9.08
C THR A 73 -10.01 -10.38 -10.02
N GLY A 74 -10.50 -9.32 -10.68
CA GLY A 74 -11.73 -9.38 -11.50
C GLY A 74 -13.02 -9.66 -10.71
N LYS A 75 -12.93 -9.84 -9.39
CA LYS A 75 -14.08 -10.02 -8.49
C LYS A 75 -14.82 -8.70 -8.27
N GLY A 76 -16.08 -8.80 -7.82
CA GLY A 76 -16.91 -7.65 -7.50
C GLY A 76 -16.38 -6.76 -6.36
N GLY A 77 -17.04 -5.63 -6.14
CA GLY A 77 -16.65 -4.59 -5.18
C GLY A 77 -15.61 -3.60 -5.72
N TYR A 78 -15.06 -2.76 -4.84
CA TYR A 78 -14.00 -1.80 -5.17
C TYR A 78 -12.65 -2.32 -4.67
N PRO A 79 -11.62 -2.46 -5.54
CA PRO A 79 -10.29 -2.93 -5.15
C PRO A 79 -9.47 -1.78 -4.55
N LEU A 80 -9.35 -1.78 -3.23
CA LEU A 80 -8.50 -0.84 -2.50
C LEU A 80 -7.03 -1.04 -2.88
N LEU A 81 -6.27 0.07 -2.87
CA LEU A 81 -4.83 0.08 -3.11
C LEU A 81 -4.45 -0.71 -4.37
N THR A 82 -5.22 -0.50 -5.43
CA THR A 82 -5.03 -1.16 -6.73
C THR A 82 -4.91 -0.14 -7.85
N ASN A 83 -5.87 0.78 -7.97
CA ASN A 83 -5.80 1.88 -8.92
C ASN A 83 -5.65 3.18 -8.15
N GLY A 84 -4.77 4.07 -8.60
CA GLY A 84 -4.62 5.35 -7.94
C GLY A 84 -3.62 6.25 -8.63
N LEU A 85 -3.06 7.20 -7.88
CA LEU A 85 -2.13 8.18 -8.42
C LEU A 85 -0.75 7.98 -7.84
N VAL A 86 0.24 8.10 -8.71
CA VAL A 86 1.64 8.14 -8.32
C VAL A 86 2.12 9.57 -8.34
N GLN A 87 2.67 10.00 -7.22
CA GLN A 87 3.26 11.31 -7.03
C GLN A 87 4.74 11.16 -6.68
N CYS A 88 5.61 11.55 -7.60
CA CYS A 88 7.05 11.52 -7.35
C CYS A 88 7.58 12.94 -7.17
N GLN A 89 8.27 13.19 -6.07
CA GLN A 89 8.91 14.48 -5.83
C GLN A 89 10.19 14.67 -6.66
N SER A 90 10.86 13.58 -7.07
CA SER A 90 12.13 13.65 -7.81
C SER A 90 11.97 13.98 -9.29
N CYS A 91 10.94 13.45 -9.96
CA CYS A 91 10.68 13.70 -11.38
C CYS A 91 9.36 14.41 -11.66
N HIS A 92 8.64 14.81 -10.60
CA HIS A 92 7.37 15.53 -10.66
C HIS A 92 6.24 14.81 -11.43
N VAL A 93 6.35 13.50 -11.64
CA VAL A 93 5.24 12.74 -12.22
C VAL A 93 4.05 12.72 -11.28
N ASN A 94 2.87 13.00 -11.81
CA ASN A 94 1.57 12.88 -11.15
C ASN A 94 0.59 12.21 -12.10
N ASN A 95 0.60 10.87 -12.14
CA ASN A 95 -0.14 10.09 -13.13
C ASN A 95 -0.93 8.95 -12.49
N LYS A 96 -1.97 8.51 -13.20
CA LYS A 96 -2.72 7.29 -12.85
C LYS A 96 -1.79 6.09 -12.95
N HIS A 97 -1.96 5.15 -12.02
CA HIS A 97 -1.15 3.94 -11.94
C HIS A 97 -1.97 2.78 -11.41
N VAL A 98 -1.66 1.57 -11.89
CA VAL A 98 -2.19 0.32 -11.38
C VAL A 98 -1.08 -0.37 -10.60
N LEU A 99 -1.27 -0.52 -9.29
CA LEU A 99 -0.28 -1.15 -8.42
C LEU A 99 -0.06 -2.61 -8.79
N CYS A 100 1.21 -2.97 -8.88
CA CYS A 100 1.68 -4.32 -9.08
C CYS A 100 2.64 -4.69 -7.95
N TRP A 101 2.15 -5.47 -6.97
CA TRP A 101 2.98 -6.01 -5.90
C TRP A 101 3.58 -7.36 -6.31
N PRO A 102 4.85 -7.64 -5.99
CA PRO A 102 5.79 -6.82 -5.23
C PRO A 102 6.61 -5.83 -6.07
N SER A 103 6.44 -5.80 -7.39
CA SER A 103 7.34 -5.07 -8.30
C SER A 103 7.38 -3.57 -8.07
N ASP A 104 6.30 -2.97 -7.57
CA ASP A 104 6.22 -1.53 -7.32
C ASP A 104 6.76 -1.13 -5.94
N ALA A 105 7.08 -2.09 -5.07
CA ALA A 105 7.59 -1.78 -3.74
C ALA A 105 8.90 -1.00 -3.80
N TYR A 106 8.93 0.17 -3.15
CA TYR A 106 10.18 0.91 -2.94
C TYR A 106 11.11 0.15 -2.00
N TRP A 107 10.54 -0.32 -0.90
CA TRP A 107 11.23 -1.08 0.11
C TRP A 107 11.30 -2.54 -0.33
N GLN A 108 12.39 -2.91 -1.01
CA GLN A 108 12.61 -4.25 -1.52
C GLN A 108 14.06 -4.70 -1.29
N TRP A 109 14.25 -5.95 -0.88
CA TRP A 109 15.55 -6.52 -0.56
C TRP A 109 15.67 -7.92 -1.16
N PRO A 110 16.42 -8.08 -2.27
CA PRO A 110 16.77 -9.39 -2.78
C PRO A 110 17.76 -10.07 -1.83
N ILE A 111 17.40 -11.21 -1.25
CA ILE A 111 18.20 -11.96 -0.28
C ILE A 111 18.22 -13.43 -0.73
N ARG A 112 19.39 -13.92 -1.15
CA ARG A 112 19.60 -15.32 -1.56
C ARG A 112 18.59 -15.83 -2.60
N GLY A 113 18.27 -15.01 -3.60
CA GLY A 113 17.34 -15.36 -4.68
C GLY A 113 15.86 -15.11 -4.39
N GLU A 114 15.53 -14.70 -3.16
CA GLU A 114 14.15 -14.39 -2.72
C GLU A 114 13.98 -12.88 -2.51
N LEU A 115 12.76 -12.37 -2.67
CA LEU A 115 12.45 -10.95 -2.52
C LEU A 115 11.65 -10.67 -1.24
N LEU A 116 12.28 -9.98 -0.28
CA LEU A 116 11.57 -9.38 0.84
C LEU A 116 11.14 -7.97 0.46
N TRP A 117 9.93 -7.56 0.81
CA TRP A 117 9.45 -6.21 0.50
C TRP A 117 8.49 -5.68 1.56
N ALA A 118 8.31 -4.37 1.59
CA ALA A 118 7.35 -3.65 2.42
C ALA A 118 6.60 -2.60 1.59
N TRP A 119 5.40 -2.23 2.03
CA TRP A 119 4.55 -1.25 1.33
C TRP A 119 4.83 0.20 1.73
N ASP A 120 5.47 0.44 2.87
CA ASP A 120 5.93 1.75 3.33
C ASP A 120 7.10 1.61 4.32
N LYS A 121 7.67 2.76 4.72
CA LYS A 121 8.80 2.82 5.66
C LYS A 121 8.43 2.26 7.04
N ASP A 122 7.21 2.48 7.51
CA ASP A 122 6.77 2.01 8.83
C ASP A 122 6.64 0.49 8.86
N HIS A 123 6.08 -0.11 7.81
CA HIS A 123 6.05 -1.53 7.61
C HIS A 123 7.46 -2.12 7.47
N ALA A 124 8.35 -1.45 6.73
CA ALA A 124 9.76 -1.84 6.67
C ALA A 124 10.40 -1.88 8.07
N GLN A 125 10.14 -0.87 8.90
CA GLN A 125 10.64 -0.80 10.27
C GLN A 125 10.05 -1.90 11.17
N LEU A 126 8.75 -2.19 11.03
CA LEU A 126 8.09 -3.30 11.73
C LEU A 126 8.71 -4.66 11.37
N ILE A 127 8.94 -4.91 10.08
CA ILE A 127 9.63 -6.13 9.62
C ILE A 127 11.03 -6.19 10.23
N LEU A 128 11.80 -5.10 10.16
CA LEU A 128 13.17 -5.06 10.68
C LEU A 128 13.21 -5.38 12.18
N ASN A 129 12.35 -4.75 12.96
CA ASN A 129 12.25 -4.98 14.40
C ASN A 129 11.90 -6.45 14.68
N TYR A 130 10.95 -7.03 13.94
CA TYR A 130 10.54 -8.43 14.10
C TYR A 130 11.65 -9.44 13.72
N VAL A 131 12.42 -9.15 12.66
CA VAL A 131 13.53 -9.99 12.21
C VAL A 131 14.64 -10.02 13.28
N LYS A 132 14.96 -8.85 13.87
CA LYS A 132 15.96 -8.67 14.94
C LYS A 132 15.60 -9.42 16.22
N THR A 133 14.32 -9.51 16.58
CA THR A 133 13.91 -10.18 17.81
C THR A 133 14.28 -11.67 17.79
N ARG A 134 14.99 -12.13 18.83
CA ARG A 134 15.37 -13.54 19.01
C ARG A 134 14.18 -14.41 19.44
N MET A 135 13.41 -13.94 20.43
CA MET A 135 12.16 -14.56 20.87
C MET A 135 10.97 -13.83 20.24
N ARG A 136 10.52 -14.32 19.10
CA ARG A 136 9.49 -13.62 18.32
C ARG A 136 8.10 -13.85 18.90
N PRO A 137 7.28 -12.80 19.06
CA PRO A 137 5.87 -13.00 19.34
C PRO A 137 5.18 -13.68 18.15
N SER A 138 4.01 -14.27 18.42
CA SER A 138 3.17 -14.86 17.38
C SER A 138 2.77 -13.81 16.33
N ARG A 139 2.66 -14.24 15.07
CA ARG A 139 2.35 -13.37 13.91
C ARG A 139 0.86 -13.06 13.80
N HIS A 140 0.29 -12.48 14.84
CA HIS A 140 -1.13 -12.11 14.83
C HIS A 140 -1.40 -10.83 14.04
N SER A 141 -0.40 -9.96 13.86
CA SER A 141 -0.58 -8.75 13.04
C SER A 141 -0.53 -9.07 11.55
N TYR A 142 -1.47 -8.48 10.79
CA TYR A 142 -1.56 -8.64 9.34
C TYR A 142 -0.24 -8.27 8.65
N SER A 143 0.45 -7.22 9.12
CA SER A 143 1.73 -6.74 8.57
C SER A 143 2.87 -7.75 8.68
N LEU A 144 2.84 -8.66 9.66
CA LEU A 144 3.92 -9.65 9.84
C LEU A 144 3.52 -11.06 9.39
N ARG A 145 2.22 -11.30 9.20
CA ARG A 145 1.65 -12.62 8.90
C ARG A 145 2.25 -13.26 7.65
N TYR A 146 2.45 -12.47 6.60
CA TYR A 146 2.85 -12.98 5.28
C TYR A 146 4.35 -12.98 5.03
N ILE A 147 5.18 -12.63 6.02
CA ILE A 147 6.64 -12.68 5.88
C ILE A 147 7.08 -14.16 5.72
N PRO A 148 7.73 -14.54 4.61
CA PRO A 148 8.23 -15.89 4.44
C PRO A 148 9.19 -16.32 5.55
N THR A 149 9.08 -17.58 6.00
CA THR A 149 9.86 -18.12 7.12
C THR A 149 11.37 -18.13 6.86
N HIS A 150 11.80 -18.22 5.60
CA HIS A 150 13.22 -18.27 5.26
C HIS A 150 13.97 -16.97 5.63
N PHE A 151 13.33 -15.79 5.49
CA PHE A 151 13.89 -14.49 5.94
C PHE A 151 14.02 -14.40 7.46
N LEU A 152 13.31 -15.25 8.19
CA LEU A 152 13.27 -15.26 9.65
C LEU A 152 14.20 -16.31 10.26
N SER A 153 14.83 -17.14 9.42
CA SER A 153 15.79 -18.16 9.85
C SER A 153 17.04 -17.53 10.47
N ALA A 154 17.64 -18.18 11.45
CA ALA A 154 18.86 -17.70 12.08
C ALA A 154 20.02 -17.55 11.07
N LYS A 155 20.09 -18.43 10.07
CA LYS A 155 21.14 -18.44 9.04
C LYS A 155 21.15 -17.22 8.12
N VAL A 156 20.01 -16.55 7.97
CA VAL A 156 19.81 -15.45 7.01
C VAL A 156 19.52 -14.12 7.74
N ARG A 157 19.21 -14.17 9.04
CA ARG A 157 18.83 -13.01 9.86
C ARG A 157 19.83 -11.85 9.73
N ASP A 158 21.11 -12.09 9.96
CA ASP A 158 22.11 -11.00 9.99
C ASP A 158 22.22 -10.31 8.63
N LEU A 159 22.14 -11.09 7.54
CA LEU A 159 22.10 -10.56 6.18
C LEU A 159 20.83 -9.74 5.91
N VAL A 160 19.66 -10.20 6.38
CA VAL A 160 18.40 -9.46 6.26
C VAL A 160 18.50 -8.12 6.99
N VAL A 161 18.90 -8.15 8.26
CA VAL A 161 19.03 -6.97 9.12
C VAL A 161 19.98 -5.96 8.49
N GLN A 162 21.17 -6.39 8.08
CA GLN A 162 22.17 -5.53 7.46
C GLN A 162 21.64 -4.83 6.20
N LYS A 163 20.97 -5.57 5.31
CA LYS A 163 20.41 -4.99 4.06
C LYS A 163 19.29 -3.99 4.34
N MET A 164 18.40 -4.32 5.27
CA MET A 164 17.28 -3.47 5.64
C MET A 164 17.75 -2.18 6.31
N GLU A 165 18.64 -2.27 7.32
CA GLU A 165 19.17 -1.10 8.03
C GLU A 165 19.87 -0.12 7.11
N ARG A 166 20.68 -0.62 6.18
CA ARG A 166 21.37 0.22 5.19
C ARG A 166 20.39 1.01 4.33
N SER A 167 19.21 0.46 4.04
CA SER A 167 18.22 1.10 3.16
C SER A 167 17.30 2.05 3.93
N ILE A 168 16.88 1.68 5.13
CA ILE A 168 15.88 2.42 5.93
C ILE A 168 16.48 3.70 6.55
N ASN A 169 17.78 3.66 6.87
CA ASN A 169 18.51 4.75 7.53
C ASN A 169 19.36 5.61 6.57
N ALA A 170 19.33 5.33 5.27
CA ALA A 170 19.92 6.17 4.23
C ALA A 170 19.02 7.38 3.94
#